data_AF-A0A1B0GFP1-F1
#
_entry.id   AF-A0A1B0GFP1-F1
#
_cell.length_a   1.000
_cell.length_b   1.000
_cell.length_c   1.000
_cell.angle_alpha   90.00
_cell.angle_beta   90.00
_cell.angle_gamma   90.00
#
_symmetry.space_group_name_H-M   'P 1'
#
loop_
_entity.id
_entity.type
_entity.pdbx_description
1 polymer ?
#
loop_
_entity_poly.entity_id
_entity_poly.type
_entity_poly.pdbx_seq_one_letter_code
_entity_poly.pdbx_strand_id
1 'polypeptide(L)'
;MLDDVFCFTFILCSFRFCLIFHVTTTMHTGNVFVIAAIILERNLQNVANYLVASLAVADLFVACLVMPLGAVYEISQGWILGPELCDIWTSCDVLCCTASILHLVAIAVDRYWAVTNIDYIHSRTSRRVFLMIFCVWTAAVIVSLAPQFGWKDPDYLQRIEQQKCMVSQDVAYQVFATCCTFYVPLLVILVLYWKIYQTARKRIHRRRPKPSDVSGNNNKVRAL
;
A
#
# COMPACT_ATOMS: atom_id res chain seq x y z
N MET A 1 -16.66 5.31 42.75
CA MET A 1 -16.40 4.05 42.03
C MET A 1 -17.20 3.96 40.73
N LEU A 2 -18.55 4.03 40.74
CA LEU A 2 -19.31 4.12 39.48
C LEU A 2 -18.99 5.40 38.71
N ASP A 3 -18.96 6.56 39.37
CA ASP A 3 -18.64 7.84 38.70
C ASP A 3 -17.21 7.88 38.12
N ASP A 4 -16.25 7.24 38.80
CA ASP A 4 -14.87 7.12 38.32
C ASP A 4 -14.77 6.19 37.10
N VAL A 5 -15.53 5.09 37.07
CA VAL A 5 -15.60 4.17 35.93
C VAL A 5 -16.33 4.80 34.74
N PHE A 6 -17.41 5.54 34.98
CA PHE A 6 -18.12 6.30 33.95
C PHE A 6 -17.22 7.41 33.36
N CYS A 7 -16.52 8.15 34.20
CA CYS A 7 -15.58 9.19 33.78
C CYS A 7 -14.41 8.58 32.98
N PHE A 8 -13.81 7.49 33.47
CA PHE A 8 -12.74 6.78 32.77
C PHE A 8 -13.20 6.23 31.40
N THR A 9 -14.39 5.63 31.34
CA THR A 9 -14.97 5.13 30.09
C THR A 9 -15.25 6.26 29.10
N PHE A 10 -15.76 7.40 29.58
CA PHE A 10 -16.05 8.57 28.76
C PHE A 10 -14.77 9.22 28.20
N ILE A 11 -13.71 9.33 29.02
CA ILE A 11 -12.40 9.83 28.60
C ILE A 11 -11.79 8.90 27.55
N LEU A 12 -11.83 7.58 27.78
CA LEU A 12 -11.30 6.60 26.83
C LEU A 12 -12.06 6.61 25.51
N CYS A 13 -13.40 6.67 25.54
CA CYS A 13 -14.20 6.81 24.33
C CYS A 13 -13.79 8.09 23.59
N SER A 14 -13.81 9.24 24.26
CA SER A 14 -13.46 10.53 23.66
C SER A 14 -12.06 10.51 23.02
N PHE A 15 -11.09 9.88 23.68
CA PHE A 15 -9.75 9.72 23.13
C PHE A 15 -9.73 8.84 21.88
N ARG A 16 -10.43 7.69 21.88
CA ARG A 16 -10.54 6.80 20.70
C ARG A 16 -11.19 7.53 19.52
N PHE A 17 -12.27 8.29 19.76
CA PHE A 17 -12.93 9.11 18.74
C PHE A 17 -12.00 10.16 18.14
N CYS A 18 -11.34 10.95 18.99
CA CYS A 18 -10.40 11.97 18.55
C CYS A 18 -9.26 11.37 17.73
N LEU A 19 -8.73 10.22 18.16
CA LEU A 19 -7.68 9.51 17.41
C LEU A 19 -8.17 9.04 16.04
N ILE A 20 -9.34 8.39 15.95
CA ILE A 20 -9.88 7.89 14.67
C ILE A 20 -10.12 9.05 13.70
N PHE A 21 -10.72 10.14 14.18
CA PHE A 21 -10.97 11.32 13.34
C PHE A 21 -9.64 11.97 12.88
N HIS A 22 -8.67 12.10 13.78
CA HIS A 22 -7.36 12.66 13.45
C HIS A 22 -6.60 11.80 12.44
N VAL A 23 -6.59 10.48 12.62
CA VAL A 23 -5.95 9.54 11.67
C VAL A 23 -6.65 9.58 10.31
N THR A 24 -7.98 9.60 10.28
CA THR A 24 -8.74 9.62 9.02
C THR A 24 -8.51 10.92 8.25
N THR A 25 -8.54 12.08 8.93
CA THR A 25 -8.31 13.39 8.29
C THR A 25 -6.88 13.55 7.79
N THR A 26 -5.87 13.07 8.54
CA THR A 26 -4.47 13.09 8.11
C THR A 26 -4.23 12.18 6.91
N MET A 27 -4.79 10.96 6.90
CA MET A 27 -4.70 10.05 5.76
C MET A 27 -5.35 10.63 4.51
N HIS A 28 -6.56 11.18 4.64
CA HIS A 28 -7.26 11.82 3.52
C HIS A 28 -6.43 12.99 2.97
N THR A 29 -6.06 13.95 3.83
CA THR A 29 -5.36 15.17 3.39
C THR A 29 -4.00 14.86 2.77
N GLY A 30 -3.26 13.89 3.34
CA GLY A 30 -1.99 13.44 2.80
C GLY A 30 -2.11 12.85 1.39
N ASN A 31 -3.05 11.94 1.16
CA ASN A 31 -3.21 11.32 -0.15
C ASN A 31 -3.77 12.28 -1.21
N VAL A 32 -4.68 13.20 -0.82
CA VAL A 32 -5.12 14.29 -1.72
C VAL A 32 -3.95 15.18 -2.09
N PHE A 33 -3.09 15.53 -1.13
CA PHE A 33 -1.90 16.34 -1.39
C PHE A 33 -0.94 15.66 -2.37
N VAL A 34 -0.71 14.34 -2.23
CA VAL A 34 0.12 13.57 -3.18
C VAL A 34 -0.45 13.64 -4.59
N ILE A 35 -1.76 13.43 -4.76
CA ILE A 35 -2.43 13.51 -6.07
C ILE A 35 -2.33 14.93 -6.63
N ALA A 36 -2.63 15.95 -5.81
CA ALA A 36 -2.54 17.35 -6.21
C ALA A 36 -1.12 17.74 -6.64
N ALA A 37 -0.09 17.29 -5.92
CA ALA A 37 1.31 17.55 -6.26
C ALA A 37 1.67 16.96 -7.63
N ILE A 38 1.21 15.74 -7.95
CA ILE A 38 1.46 15.11 -9.26
C ILE A 38 0.72 15.85 -10.38
N ILE A 39 -0.51 16.33 -10.13
CA ILE A 39 -1.30 17.04 -11.14
C ILE A 39 -0.74 18.45 -11.40
N LEU A 40 -0.34 19.18 -10.35
CA LEU A 40 0.10 20.57 -10.46
C LEU A 40 1.54 20.71 -10.98
N GLU A 41 2.43 19.81 -10.56
CA GLU A 41 3.85 19.89 -10.90
C GLU A 41 4.16 19.07 -12.17
N ARG A 42 4.40 19.78 -13.29
CA ARG A 42 4.74 19.13 -14.57
C ARG A 42 6.00 18.28 -14.50
N ASN A 43 6.97 18.65 -13.66
CA ASN A 43 8.17 17.83 -13.46
C ASN A 43 7.87 16.48 -12.78
N LEU A 44 6.76 16.37 -12.04
CA LEU A 44 6.29 15.14 -11.42
C LEU A 44 5.32 14.35 -12.31
N GLN A 45 4.91 14.85 -13.48
CA GLN A 45 4.05 14.12 -14.43
C GLN A 45 4.83 13.11 -15.27
N ASN A 46 5.60 12.26 -14.60
CA ASN A 46 6.33 11.18 -15.24
C ASN A 46 5.46 9.90 -15.26
N VAL A 47 5.66 9.07 -16.28
CA VAL A 47 5.01 7.75 -16.44
C VAL A 47 5.13 6.89 -15.17
N ALA A 48 6.22 7.00 -14.43
CA ALA A 48 6.44 6.30 -13.16
C ALA A 48 5.49 6.74 -12.03
N ASN A 49 5.11 8.02 -12.02
CA ASN A 49 4.38 8.62 -10.92
C ASN A 49 2.87 8.33 -11.00
N TYR A 50 2.38 7.79 -12.13
CA TYR A 50 1.02 7.24 -12.20
C TYR A 50 0.80 6.04 -11.27
N LEU A 51 1.83 5.22 -10.99
CA LEU A 51 1.73 4.16 -9.99
C LEU A 51 1.52 4.73 -8.58
N VAL A 52 2.23 5.82 -8.25
CA VAL A 52 2.11 6.52 -6.97
C VAL A 52 0.74 7.19 -6.86
N ALA A 53 0.25 7.79 -7.96
CA ALA A 53 -1.10 8.35 -8.00
C ALA A 53 -2.18 7.28 -7.78
N SER A 54 -2.05 6.11 -8.43
CA SER A 54 -2.99 4.99 -8.23
C SER A 54 -2.95 4.41 -6.81
N LEU A 55 -1.76 4.33 -6.20
CA LEU A 55 -1.60 3.99 -4.78
C LEU A 55 -2.35 5.00 -3.89
N ALA A 56 -2.15 6.31 -4.11
CA ALA A 56 -2.83 7.35 -3.35
C ALA A 56 -4.36 7.29 -3.51
N VAL A 57 -4.86 6.88 -4.69
CA VAL A 57 -6.30 6.65 -4.90
C VAL A 57 -6.81 5.45 -4.07
N ALA A 58 -6.05 4.34 -4.02
CA ALA A 58 -6.41 3.20 -3.18
C ALA A 58 -6.45 3.58 -1.69
N ASP A 59 -5.46 4.33 -1.21
CA ASP A 59 -5.39 4.81 0.17
C ASP A 59 -6.50 5.83 0.49
N LEU A 60 -6.95 6.63 -0.49
CA LEU A 60 -8.14 7.46 -0.35
C LEU A 60 -9.42 6.64 -0.19
N PHE A 61 -9.57 5.53 -0.91
CA PHE A 61 -10.72 4.65 -0.69
C PHE A 61 -10.72 4.04 0.71
N VAL A 62 -9.55 3.70 1.27
CA VAL A 62 -9.44 3.28 2.68
C VAL A 62 -9.90 4.42 3.60
N ALA A 63 -9.40 5.63 3.39
CA ALA A 63 -9.74 6.78 4.25
C ALA A 63 -11.22 7.19 4.15
N CYS A 64 -11.83 7.10 2.98
CA CYS A 64 -13.19 7.59 2.71
C CYS A 64 -14.28 6.53 2.90
N LEU A 65 -13.98 5.24 2.71
CA LEU A 65 -14.99 4.17 2.75
C LEU A 65 -14.76 3.22 3.92
N VAL A 66 -13.52 2.76 4.12
CA VAL A 66 -13.20 1.73 5.12
C VAL A 66 -13.16 2.32 6.52
N MET A 67 -12.45 3.43 6.71
CA MET A 67 -12.28 4.07 8.01
C MET A 67 -13.61 4.57 8.63
N PRO A 68 -14.53 5.23 7.89
CA PRO A 68 -15.79 5.68 8.47
C PRO A 68 -16.70 4.54 8.91
N LEU A 69 -16.77 3.45 8.15
CA LEU A 69 -17.53 2.25 8.53
C LEU A 69 -16.91 1.55 9.75
N GLY A 70 -15.57 1.49 9.81
CA GLY A 70 -14.85 1.02 11.00
C GLY A 70 -15.09 1.90 12.22
N ALA A 71 -15.18 3.22 12.04
CA ALA A 71 -15.56 4.13 13.09
C ALA A 71 -16.97 3.81 13.59
N VAL A 72 -17.97 3.69 12.71
CA VAL A 72 -19.35 3.32 13.11
C VAL A 72 -19.38 2.01 13.90
N TYR A 73 -18.65 0.99 13.47
CA TYR A 73 -18.55 -0.28 14.18
C TYR A 73 -18.03 -0.13 15.62
N GLU A 74 -16.96 0.65 15.82
CA GLU A 74 -16.42 0.93 17.16
C GLU A 74 -17.37 1.77 18.01
N ILE A 75 -18.08 2.71 17.41
CA ILE A 75 -18.99 3.63 18.10
C ILE A 75 -20.24 2.91 18.59
N SER A 76 -20.81 2.09 17.73
CA SER A 76 -22.00 1.29 18.02
C SER A 76 -21.71 0.11 18.96
N GLN A 77 -20.44 -0.12 19.32
CA GLN A 77 -20.00 -1.26 20.15
C GLN A 77 -20.44 -2.60 19.54
N GLY A 78 -20.52 -2.67 18.22
CA GLY A 78 -21.07 -3.79 17.49
C GLY A 78 -21.56 -3.39 16.09
N TRP A 79 -21.67 -4.38 15.22
CA TRP A 79 -22.15 -4.20 13.86
C TRP A 79 -23.69 -4.16 13.82
N ILE A 80 -24.24 -3.05 13.35
CA ILE A 80 -25.69 -2.80 13.27
C ILE A 80 -26.22 -2.61 11.84
N LEU A 81 -25.33 -2.61 10.85
CA LEU A 81 -25.63 -2.23 9.47
C LEU A 81 -26.07 -3.41 8.58
N GLY A 82 -26.22 -4.61 9.16
CA GLY A 82 -26.67 -5.81 8.46
C GLY A 82 -25.56 -6.54 7.67
N PRO A 83 -25.83 -7.76 7.18
CA PRO A 83 -24.83 -8.62 6.54
C PRO A 83 -24.30 -8.07 5.21
N GLU A 84 -25.16 -7.47 4.38
CA GLU A 84 -24.77 -6.93 3.07
C GLU A 84 -23.72 -5.83 3.17
N LEU A 85 -23.91 -4.87 4.09
CA LEU A 85 -22.92 -3.82 4.33
C LEU A 85 -21.65 -4.36 4.97
N CYS A 86 -21.73 -5.45 5.76
CA CYS A 86 -20.54 -6.09 6.31
C CYS A 86 -19.70 -6.72 5.20
N ASP A 87 -20.33 -7.42 4.27
CA ASP A 87 -19.66 -8.03 3.13
C ASP A 87 -19.03 -6.96 2.22
N ILE A 88 -19.73 -5.85 1.96
CA ILE A 88 -19.18 -4.72 1.20
C ILE A 88 -17.99 -4.11 1.94
N TRP A 89 -18.13 -3.81 3.24
CA TRP A 89 -17.07 -3.19 4.03
C TRP A 89 -15.81 -4.05 4.09
N THR A 90 -15.95 -5.33 4.43
CA THR A 90 -14.83 -6.27 4.53
C THR A 90 -14.20 -6.56 3.17
N SER A 91 -14.99 -6.66 2.10
CA SER A 91 -14.46 -6.83 0.74
C SER A 91 -13.72 -5.58 0.26
N CYS A 92 -14.25 -4.39 0.51
CA CYS A 92 -13.59 -3.12 0.19
C CYS A 92 -12.28 -2.94 0.96
N ASP A 93 -12.25 -3.29 2.24
CA ASP A 93 -11.03 -3.25 3.06
C ASP A 93 -9.94 -4.16 2.48
N VAL A 94 -10.27 -5.43 2.25
CA VAL A 94 -9.33 -6.41 1.65
C VAL A 94 -8.88 -5.94 0.27
N LEU A 95 -9.78 -5.46 -0.57
CA LEU A 95 -9.46 -4.96 -1.92
C LEU A 95 -8.48 -3.79 -1.85
N CYS A 96 -8.79 -2.75 -1.07
CA CYS A 96 -7.98 -1.54 -1.03
C CYS A 96 -6.60 -1.82 -0.39
N CYS A 97 -6.55 -2.56 0.72
CA CYS A 97 -5.29 -2.94 1.36
C CYS A 97 -4.41 -3.81 0.44
N THR A 98 -5.02 -4.77 -0.28
CA THR A 98 -4.31 -5.60 -1.26
C THR A 98 -3.79 -4.75 -2.41
N ALA A 99 -4.64 -3.86 -2.95
CA ALA A 99 -4.25 -2.95 -4.02
C ALA A 99 -3.07 -2.08 -3.59
N SER A 100 -3.08 -1.48 -2.39
CA SER A 100 -2.00 -0.62 -1.90
C SER A 100 -0.67 -1.38 -1.83
N ILE A 101 -0.65 -2.58 -1.25
CA ILE A 101 0.59 -3.36 -1.14
C ILE A 101 1.09 -3.81 -2.53
N LEU A 102 0.21 -4.25 -3.42
CA LEU A 102 0.59 -4.64 -4.77
C LEU A 102 1.07 -3.45 -5.62
N HIS A 103 0.54 -2.24 -5.39
CA HIS A 103 1.10 -1.02 -5.99
C HIS A 103 2.52 -0.74 -5.48
N LEU A 104 2.82 -0.97 -4.20
CA LEU A 104 4.20 -0.86 -3.69
C LEU A 104 5.14 -1.86 -4.38
N VAL A 105 4.70 -3.09 -4.61
CA VAL A 105 5.45 -4.09 -5.40
C VAL A 105 5.67 -3.58 -6.82
N ALA A 106 4.63 -3.08 -7.49
CA ALA A 106 4.71 -2.55 -8.84
C ALA A 106 5.69 -1.38 -8.94
N ILE A 107 5.68 -0.46 -7.96
CA ILE A 107 6.65 0.63 -7.84
C ILE A 107 8.07 0.08 -7.67
N ALA A 108 8.27 -0.91 -6.79
CA ALA A 108 9.58 -1.51 -6.57
C ALA A 108 10.14 -2.19 -7.83
N VAL A 109 9.30 -2.91 -8.58
CA VAL A 109 9.65 -3.55 -9.86
C VAL A 109 10.03 -2.49 -10.90
N ASP A 110 9.20 -1.45 -11.05
CA ASP A 110 9.45 -0.36 -11.99
C ASP A 110 10.78 0.35 -11.69
N ARG A 111 11.08 0.57 -10.40
CA ARG A 111 12.36 1.15 -9.95
C ARG A 111 13.53 0.20 -10.19
N TYR A 112 13.34 -1.10 -9.95
CA TYR A 112 14.38 -2.09 -10.21
C TYR A 112 14.77 -2.14 -11.69
N TRP A 113 13.80 -2.14 -12.60
CA TRP A 113 14.08 -2.12 -14.04
C TRP A 113 14.74 -0.82 -14.50
N ALA A 114 14.28 0.33 -13.99
CA ALA A 114 14.93 1.61 -14.27
C ALA A 114 16.37 1.66 -13.77
N VAL A 115 16.66 1.07 -12.61
CA VAL A 115 18.02 1.04 -12.08
C VAL A 115 18.88 0.05 -12.84
N THR A 116 18.40 -1.15 -13.18
CA THR A 116 19.25 -2.20 -13.76
C THR A 116 19.44 -2.07 -15.27
N ASN A 117 18.43 -1.63 -16.01
CA ASN A 117 18.45 -1.58 -17.46
C ASN A 117 18.32 -0.13 -17.98
N ILE A 118 19.35 0.35 -18.67
CA ILE A 118 19.38 1.72 -19.21
C ILE A 118 18.38 1.86 -20.36
N ASP A 119 18.22 0.81 -21.18
CA ASP A 119 17.28 0.80 -22.32
C ASP A 119 15.81 0.81 -21.85
N TYR A 120 15.55 0.29 -20.64
CA TYR A 120 14.23 0.35 -20.01
C TYR A 120 13.79 1.79 -19.71
N ILE A 121 14.73 2.67 -19.31
CA ILE A 121 14.41 4.08 -19.04
C ILE A 121 13.94 4.77 -20.33
N HIS A 122 14.63 4.53 -21.44
CA HIS A 122 14.32 5.16 -22.72
C HIS A 122 13.07 4.54 -23.40
N SER A 123 12.77 3.28 -23.10
CA SER A 123 11.63 2.53 -23.67
C SER A 123 10.42 2.46 -22.74
N ARG A 124 10.38 3.24 -21.66
CA ARG A 124 9.25 3.23 -20.73
C ARG A 124 8.03 3.82 -21.41
N THR A 125 7.03 2.99 -21.67
CA THR A 125 5.77 3.41 -22.29
C THR A 125 4.64 3.51 -21.26
N SER A 126 3.76 4.51 -21.41
CA SER A 126 2.58 4.68 -20.55
C SER A 126 1.70 3.43 -20.54
N ARG A 127 1.58 2.74 -21.69
CA ARG A 127 0.82 1.49 -21.82
C ARG A 127 1.27 0.40 -20.84
N ARG A 128 2.57 0.26 -20.58
CA ARG A 128 3.07 -0.74 -19.62
C ARG A 128 2.67 -0.40 -18.19
N VAL A 129 2.73 0.87 -17.80
CA VAL A 129 2.31 1.30 -16.45
C VAL A 129 0.82 1.15 -16.26
N PHE A 130 0.00 1.54 -17.24
CA PHE A 130 -1.45 1.32 -17.17
C PHE A 130 -1.79 -0.19 -17.10
N LEU A 131 -1.05 -1.04 -17.82
CA LEU A 131 -1.21 -2.49 -17.70
C LEU A 131 -0.85 -2.99 -16.29
N MET A 132 0.23 -2.49 -15.69
CA MET A 132 0.59 -2.84 -14.31
C MET A 132 -0.50 -2.42 -13.32
N ILE A 133 -1.03 -1.20 -13.43
CA ILE A 133 -2.13 -0.71 -12.60
C ILE A 133 -3.35 -1.63 -12.77
N PHE A 134 -3.73 -1.93 -14.01
CA PHE A 134 -4.84 -2.84 -14.30
C PHE A 134 -4.65 -4.21 -13.66
N CYS A 135 -3.48 -4.83 -13.83
CA CYS A 135 -3.17 -6.12 -13.21
C CYS A 135 -3.25 -6.07 -11.68
N VAL A 136 -2.78 -4.98 -11.06
CA VAL A 136 -2.86 -4.80 -9.60
C VAL A 136 -4.31 -4.75 -9.13
N TRP A 137 -5.15 -3.92 -9.76
CA TRP A 137 -6.57 -3.82 -9.41
C TRP A 137 -7.31 -5.14 -9.65
N THR A 138 -7.06 -5.82 -10.77
CA THR A 138 -7.66 -7.13 -11.04
C THR A 138 -7.24 -8.17 -10.00
N ALA A 139 -5.96 -8.24 -9.63
CA ALA A 139 -5.49 -9.15 -8.60
C ALA A 139 -6.13 -8.85 -7.23
N ALA A 140 -6.24 -7.58 -6.86
CA ALA A 140 -6.90 -7.16 -5.63
C ALA A 140 -8.39 -7.56 -5.59
N VAL A 141 -9.11 -7.38 -6.69
CA VAL A 141 -10.52 -7.81 -6.83
C VAL A 141 -10.67 -9.33 -6.69
N ILE A 142 -9.77 -10.10 -7.31
CA ILE A 142 -9.80 -11.57 -7.20
C ILE A 142 -9.63 -12.01 -5.74
N VAL A 143 -8.66 -11.42 -5.03
CA VAL A 143 -8.42 -11.74 -3.61
C VAL A 143 -9.63 -11.33 -2.75
N SER A 144 -10.19 -10.14 -2.98
CA SER A 144 -11.32 -9.65 -2.17
C SER A 144 -12.61 -10.43 -2.39
N LEU A 145 -12.84 -10.97 -3.58
CA LEU A 145 -14.04 -11.75 -3.90
C LEU A 145 -13.92 -13.23 -3.55
N ALA A 146 -12.73 -13.72 -3.17
CA ALA A 146 -12.51 -15.14 -2.86
C ALA A 146 -13.51 -15.73 -1.83
N PRO A 147 -13.89 -15.01 -0.74
CA PRO A 147 -14.92 -15.50 0.19
C PRO A 147 -16.28 -15.75 -0.49
N GLN A 148 -16.65 -14.92 -1.47
CA GLN A 148 -17.94 -15.01 -2.17
C GLN A 148 -18.01 -16.21 -3.13
N PHE A 149 -16.87 -16.78 -3.51
CA PHE A 149 -16.77 -17.95 -4.41
C PHE A 149 -16.65 -19.29 -3.67
N GLY A 150 -17.01 -19.36 -2.38
CA GLY A 150 -17.11 -20.61 -1.64
C GLY A 150 -16.09 -20.78 -0.51
N TRP A 151 -15.36 -19.72 -0.16
CA TRP A 151 -14.53 -19.67 1.06
C TRP A 151 -15.18 -18.85 2.17
N LYS A 152 -16.51 -18.76 2.16
CA LYS A 152 -17.29 -18.19 3.25
C LYS A 152 -17.44 -19.25 4.34
N ASP A 153 -16.99 -18.90 5.53
CA ASP A 153 -17.07 -19.78 6.69
C ASP A 153 -18.54 -20.07 7.11
N PRO A 154 -18.79 -21.25 7.73
CA PRO A 154 -20.14 -21.69 8.06
C PRO A 154 -20.80 -20.86 9.17
N ASP A 155 -20.02 -20.26 10.06
CA ASP A 155 -20.51 -19.51 11.23
C ASP A 155 -20.79 -18.02 10.92
N TYR A 156 -20.75 -17.62 9.65
CA TYR A 156 -20.86 -16.21 9.23
C TYR A 156 -22.14 -15.54 9.75
N LEU A 157 -23.31 -16.14 9.51
CA LEU A 157 -24.59 -15.55 9.92
C LEU A 157 -24.69 -15.42 11.44
N GLN A 158 -24.24 -16.44 12.17
CA GLN A 158 -24.21 -16.43 13.63
C GLN A 158 -23.31 -15.31 14.18
N ARG A 159 -22.18 -15.01 13.53
CA ARG A 159 -21.31 -13.90 13.95
C ARG A 159 -21.94 -12.54 13.70
N ILE A 160 -22.67 -12.37 12.60
CA ILE A 160 -23.41 -11.14 12.34
C ILE A 160 -24.50 -10.93 13.38
N GLU A 161 -25.20 -11.99 13.81
CA GLU A 161 -26.16 -11.94 14.94
C GLU A 161 -25.48 -11.55 16.26
N GLN A 162 -24.23 -11.99 16.48
CA GLN A 162 -23.40 -11.55 17.60
C GLN A 162 -22.80 -10.14 17.41
N GLN A 163 -23.29 -9.38 16.43
CA GLN A 163 -22.84 -8.03 16.09
C GLN A 163 -21.34 -7.95 15.77
N LYS A 164 -20.76 -9.02 15.22
CA LYS A 164 -19.35 -9.06 14.81
C LYS A 164 -19.24 -9.09 13.30
N CYS A 165 -18.77 -7.99 12.71
CA CYS A 165 -18.42 -7.95 11.31
C CYS A 165 -16.91 -8.11 11.15
N MET A 166 -16.49 -9.24 10.58
CA MET A 166 -15.10 -9.56 10.30
C MET A 166 -15.02 -10.29 8.97
N VAL A 167 -13.87 -10.16 8.31
CA VAL A 167 -13.52 -10.97 7.14
C VAL A 167 -13.65 -12.47 7.47
N SER A 168 -13.93 -13.29 6.45
CA SER A 168 -14.15 -14.73 6.63
C SER A 168 -13.03 -15.40 7.44
N GLN A 169 -13.44 -16.22 8.40
CA GLN A 169 -12.54 -16.87 9.34
C GLN A 169 -12.08 -18.26 8.86
N ASP A 170 -12.41 -18.66 7.64
CA ASP A 170 -11.92 -19.91 7.07
C ASP A 170 -10.38 -19.93 7.02
N VAL A 171 -9.79 -21.04 7.48
CA VAL A 171 -8.33 -21.16 7.61
C VAL A 171 -7.65 -21.11 6.24
N ALA A 172 -8.24 -21.73 5.21
CA ALA A 172 -7.66 -21.73 3.87
C ALA A 172 -7.67 -20.33 3.28
N TYR A 173 -8.77 -19.58 3.43
CA TYR A 173 -8.84 -18.19 3.03
C TYR A 173 -7.85 -17.30 3.81
N GLN A 174 -7.79 -17.41 5.15
CA GLN A 174 -6.90 -16.58 5.95
C GLN A 174 -5.42 -16.80 5.58
N VAL A 175 -5.00 -18.05 5.40
CA VAL A 175 -3.63 -18.37 4.97
C VAL A 175 -3.39 -17.85 3.56
N PHE A 176 -4.29 -18.10 2.62
CA PHE A 176 -4.17 -17.60 1.26
C PHE A 176 -4.07 -16.07 1.21
N ALA A 177 -5.01 -15.38 1.85
CA ALA A 177 -5.08 -13.92 1.87
C ALA A 177 -3.80 -13.33 2.49
N THR A 178 -3.40 -13.76 3.69
CA THR A 178 -2.19 -13.23 4.35
C THR A 178 -0.91 -13.53 3.57
N CYS A 179 -0.78 -14.71 2.96
CA CYS A 179 0.36 -15.01 2.10
C CYS A 179 0.40 -14.13 0.86
N CYS A 180 -0.72 -13.98 0.15
CA CYS A 180 -0.81 -13.23 -1.09
C CYS A 180 -0.72 -11.71 -0.90
N THR A 181 -1.23 -11.17 0.20
CA THR A 181 -1.32 -9.73 0.42
C THR A 181 -0.18 -9.19 1.29
N PHE A 182 0.46 -10.01 2.12
CA PHE A 182 1.51 -9.56 3.02
C PHE A 182 2.84 -10.25 2.78
N TYR A 183 2.94 -11.56 3.00
CA TYR A 183 4.23 -12.25 3.02
C TYR A 183 4.93 -12.29 1.65
N VAL A 184 4.22 -12.67 0.60
CA VAL A 184 4.78 -12.74 -0.76
C VAL A 184 5.15 -11.33 -1.25
N PRO A 185 4.27 -10.32 -1.19
CA PRO A 185 4.63 -8.94 -1.55
C PRO A 185 5.84 -8.41 -0.78
N LEU A 186 5.91 -8.64 0.53
CA LEU A 186 7.01 -8.19 1.37
C LEU A 186 8.34 -8.81 0.94
N LEU A 187 8.38 -10.13 0.74
CA LEU A 187 9.57 -10.83 0.27
C LEU A 187 10.04 -10.30 -1.09
N VAL A 188 9.12 -10.08 -2.03
CA VAL A 188 9.43 -9.53 -3.34
C VAL A 188 10.02 -8.12 -3.20
N ILE A 189 9.38 -7.25 -2.42
CA ILE A 189 9.86 -5.89 -2.15
C ILE A 189 11.29 -5.93 -1.57
N LEU A 190 11.53 -6.74 -0.54
CA LEU A 190 12.84 -6.85 0.10
C LEU A 190 13.92 -7.31 -0.89
N VAL A 191 13.64 -8.35 -1.68
CA VAL A 191 14.59 -8.86 -2.68
C VAL A 191 14.89 -7.81 -3.75
N LEU A 192 13.88 -7.10 -4.25
CA LEU A 192 14.05 -6.06 -5.26
C LEU A 192 14.88 -4.89 -4.71
N TYR A 193 14.55 -4.38 -3.53
CA TYR A 193 15.32 -3.30 -2.91
C TYR A 193 16.76 -3.70 -2.60
N TRP A 194 16.98 -4.93 -2.14
CA TRP A 194 18.33 -5.47 -1.95
C TRP A 194 19.13 -5.48 -3.26
N LYS A 195 18.52 -5.92 -4.37
CA LYS A 195 19.16 -5.93 -5.70
C LYS A 195 19.41 -4.51 -6.24
N ILE A 196 18.49 -3.57 -5.99
CA ILE A 196 18.68 -2.14 -6.30
C ILE A 196 19.90 -1.61 -5.55
N TYR A 197 19.98 -1.85 -4.24
CA TYR A 197 21.09 -1.41 -3.39
C TYR A 197 22.42 -1.96 -3.89
N GLN A 198 22.50 -3.26 -4.20
CA GLN A 198 23.72 -3.86 -4.76
C GLN A 198 24.14 -3.19 -6.08
N THR A 199 23.18 -2.94 -6.97
CA THR A 199 23.45 -2.33 -8.28
C THR A 199 23.95 -0.89 -8.14
N ALA A 200 23.30 -0.10 -7.26
CA ALA A 200 23.73 1.25 -6.93
C ALA A 200 25.15 1.27 -6.35
N ARG A 201 25.45 0.38 -5.39
CA ARG A 201 26.78 0.26 -4.77
C ARG A 201 27.86 -0.10 -5.80
N LYS A 202 27.58 -1.04 -6.70
CA LYS A 202 28.50 -1.41 -7.80
C LYS A 202 28.80 -0.22 -8.72
N ARG A 203 27.80 0.60 -9.05
CA ARG A 203 27.97 1.80 -9.89
C ARG A 203 28.82 2.86 -9.20
N ILE A 204 28.60 3.11 -7.91
CA ILE A 204 29.41 4.06 -7.12
C ILE A 204 30.87 3.60 -7.08
N HIS A 205 31.11 2.30 -6.86
CA HIS A 205 32.47 1.78 -6.79
C HIS A 205 33.21 1.84 -8.14
N ARG A 206 32.50 1.66 -9.27
CA ARG A 206 33.09 1.83 -10.62
C ARG A 206 33.36 3.29 -10.98
N ARG A 207 32.63 4.24 -10.40
CA ARG A 207 32.85 5.69 -10.60
C ARG A 207 33.96 6.28 -9.73
N ARG A 208 34.51 5.53 -8.77
CA ARG A 208 35.71 5.97 -8.04
C ARG A 208 36.92 5.93 -8.99
N PRO A 209 37.66 7.05 -9.17
CA PRO A 209 38.83 7.08 -10.03
C PRO A 209 39.88 6.06 -9.56
N LYS A 210 40.49 5.34 -10.51
CA LYS A 210 41.60 4.42 -10.22
C LYS A 210 42.83 5.26 -9.88
N PRO A 211 43.64 4.92 -8.85
CA PRO A 211 44.83 5.70 -8.46
C PRO A 211 45.84 5.93 -9.59
N SER A 212 45.82 5.11 -10.64
CA SER A 212 46.69 5.20 -11.82
C SER A 212 46.43 6.43 -12.70
N ASP A 213 45.20 6.94 -12.79
CA ASP A 213 44.87 8.11 -13.64
C ASP A 213 45.36 9.44 -13.03
N VAL A 214 45.51 9.50 -11.70
CA VAL A 214 46.05 10.68 -11.01
C VAL A 214 47.55 10.80 -11.21
N SER A 215 48.27 9.66 -11.28
CA SER A 215 49.73 9.66 -11.47
C SER A 215 50.14 9.95 -12.92
N GLY A 216 49.37 9.48 -13.91
CA GLY A 216 49.59 9.81 -15.32
C GLY A 216 49.36 11.29 -15.65
N ASN A 217 48.35 11.92 -15.04
CA ASN A 217 48.08 13.34 -15.26
C ASN A 217 49.12 14.25 -14.59
N ASN A 218 49.61 13.88 -13.40
CA ASN A 218 50.69 14.63 -12.72
C ASN A 218 52.04 14.54 -13.44
N ASN A 219 52.35 13.43 -14.10
CA ASN A 219 53.58 13.31 -14.90
C ASN A 219 53.52 14.13 -16.20
N LYS A 220 52.33 14.34 -16.77
CA LYS A 220 52.15 15.16 -17.97
C LYS A 220 52.23 16.67 -17.68
N VAL A 221 51.84 17.09 -16.48
CA VAL A 221 51.95 18.49 -16.01
C VAL A 221 53.38 18.83 -15.57
N ARG A 222 54.18 17.85 -15.12
CA ARG A 222 55.60 18.04 -14.77
C ARG A 222 56.57 18.04 -15.96
N ALA A 223 56.08 17.73 -17.17
CA ALA A 223 56.89 17.66 -18.40
C ALA A 223 56.71 18.89 -19.32
N LEU A 224 56.04 19.94 -18.83
CA LEU A 224 55.95 21.29 -19.39
C LEU A 224 56.60 22.27 -18.42
#